data_AF-A0A1V9V9D1-F1
#
_entry.id   AF-A0A1V9V9D1-F1
#
_cell.length_a   1.000
_cell.length_b   1.000
_cell.length_c   1.000
_cell.angle_alpha   90.00
_cell.angle_beta   90.00
_cell.angle_gamma   90.00
#
_symmetry.space_group_name_H-M   'P 1'
#
loop_
_entity.id
_entity.type
_entity.pdbx_description
1 polymer ?
#
loop_
_entity_poly.entity_id
_entity_poly.type
_entity_poly.pdbx_seq_one_letter_code
_entity_poly.pdbx_strand_id
1 'polypeptide(L)' 'MCEKKDDKLIFKGTSDAIIVKGLVYIILEIFSNSTIEELKNVDMDIVRELGLTEVITPNRQSGVIGMIKKIKEYALKA' A
#
# COMPACT_ATOMS: atom_id res chain seq x y z
N MET A 1 -2.34 -7.34 -8.50
CA MET A 1 -1.50 -8.57 -8.61
C MET A 1 -0.37 -8.46 -7.60
N CYS A 2 0.05 -9.59 -7.05
CA CYS A 2 1.16 -9.68 -6.09
C CYS A 2 2.08 -10.82 -6.55
N GLU A 3 3.39 -10.57 -6.62
CA GLU A 3 4.40 -11.54 -7.03
C GLU A 3 5.49 -11.58 -5.95
N LYS A 4 5.88 -12.77 -5.49
CA LYS A 4 6.99 -12.93 -4.54
C LYS A 4 8.30 -13.00 -5.31
N LYS A 5 9.24 -12.10 -4.99
CA LYS A 5 10.59 -12.10 -5.53
C LYS A 5 11.56 -12.04 -4.36
N ASP A 6 12.27 -13.14 -4.14
CA ASP A 6 13.17 -13.33 -3.00
C ASP A 6 12.44 -13.09 -1.66
N ASP A 7 12.87 -12.09 -0.89
CA ASP A 7 12.33 -11.68 0.40
C ASP A 7 11.29 -10.54 0.30
N LYS A 8 10.89 -10.16 -0.92
CA LYS A 8 9.95 -9.05 -1.19
C LYS A 8 8.68 -9.50 -1.90
N LEU A 9 7.63 -8.69 -1.74
CA LEU A 9 6.40 -8.80 -2.51
C LEU A 9 6.28 -7.62 -3.46
N ILE A 10 6.22 -7.89 -4.76
CA ILE A 10 6.04 -6.88 -5.79
C ILE A 10 4.55 -6.74 -6.09
N PHE A 11 4.03 -5.53 -5.89
CA PHE A 11 2.63 -5.21 -6.09
C PHE A 11 2.42 -4.43 -7.39
N LYS A 12 1.42 -4.86 -8.17
CA LYS A 12 0.98 -4.15 -9.39
C LYS A 12 -0.52 -3.94 -9.37
N GLY A 13 -0.96 -2.73 -9.66
CA GLY A 13 -2.36 -2.34 -9.65
C GLY A 13 -2.56 -0.90 -10.14
N THR A 14 -3.80 -0.58 -10.48
CA THR A 14 -4.21 0.76 -10.91
C THR A 14 -5.62 1.05 -10.40
N SER A 15 -6.02 2.32 -10.41
CA SER A 15 -7.40 2.76 -10.22
C SER A 15 -7.91 3.40 -11.52
N ASP A 16 -9.22 3.27 -11.79
CA ASP A 16 -9.90 3.94 -12.90
C ASP A 16 -10.02 5.45 -12.67
N ALA A 17 -9.97 5.89 -11.41
CA ALA A 17 -10.02 7.30 -11.07
C ALA A 17 -8.64 7.95 -11.25
N ILE A 18 -8.53 8.90 -12.19
CA ILE A 18 -7.27 9.60 -12.54
C ILE A 18 -6.55 10.17 -11.32
N ILE A 19 -7.29 10.82 -10.40
CA ILE A 19 -6.70 11.44 -9.20
C ILE A 19 -6.20 10.40 -8.19
N VAL A 20 -6.82 9.21 -8.16
CA VAL A 20 -6.45 8.13 -7.23
C VAL A 20 -5.29 7.29 -7.78
N LYS A 21 -5.14 7.23 -9.12
CA LYS A 21 -4.11 6.44 -9.80
C LYS A 21 -2.69 6.78 -9.34
N GLY A 22 -2.36 8.06 -9.14
CA GLY A 22 -1.06 8.49 -8.66
C GLY A 22 -0.76 8.03 -7.22
N LEU A 23 -1.76 8.16 -6.34
CA LEU A 23 -1.65 7.73 -4.95
C LEU A 23 -1.50 6.20 -4.83
N VAL A 24 -2.26 5.46 -5.62
CA VAL A 24 -2.15 3.99 -5.72
C VAL A 24 -0.74 3.62 -6.17
N TYR A 25 -0.21 4.28 -7.20
CA TYR A 25 1.13 4.01 -7.70
C TYR A 25 2.19 4.23 -6.61
N ILE A 26 2.14 5.36 -5.89
CA ILE A 26 3.08 5.67 -4.80
C ILE A 26 3.04 4.59 -3.71
N ILE A 27 1.84 4.21 -3.27
CA ILE A 27 1.65 3.17 -2.25
C ILE A 27 2.26 1.85 -2.72
N LEU A 28 1.90 1.38 -3.91
CA LEU A 28 2.40 0.11 -4.43
C LEU A 28 3.92 0.11 -4.59
N GLU A 29 4.51 1.23 -5.02
CA GLU A 29 5.96 1.37 -5.19
C GLU A 29 6.70 1.35 -3.84
N ILE A 30 6.20 2.06 -2.83
CA ILE A 30 6.77 2.05 -1.47
C ILE A 30 6.77 0.63 -0.90
N PHE A 31 5.60 -0.03 -0.91
CA PHE A 31 5.46 -1.36 -0.32
C PHE A 31 6.14 -2.47 -1.14
N SER A 32 6.33 -2.28 -2.45
CA SER A 32 7.10 -3.23 -3.27
C SER A 32 8.59 -3.22 -2.97
N ASN A 33 9.10 -2.13 -2.39
CA ASN A 33 10.51 -2.03 -2.00
C ASN A 33 10.78 -2.54 -0.58
N SER A 34 9.74 -2.83 0.20
CA SER A 34 9.82 -3.42 1.53
C SER A 34 9.94 -4.95 1.50
N THR A 35 10.62 -5.50 2.50
CA THR A 35 10.69 -6.94 2.78
C THR A 35 9.37 -7.46 3.34
N ILE A 36 9.13 -8.76 3.20
CA ILE A 36 7.92 -9.42 3.75
C ILE A 36 7.79 -9.16 5.27
N GLU A 37 8.90 -9.18 6.02
CA GLU A 37 8.86 -8.93 7.47
C GLU A 37 8.52 -7.48 7.80
N GLU A 38 9.06 -6.50 7.07
CA GLU A 38 8.62 -5.11 7.22
C GLU A 38 7.13 -4.96 6.93
N LEU A 39 6.63 -5.60 5.86
CA LEU A 39 5.22 -5.57 5.50
C LEU A 39 4.30 -6.23 6.54
N LYS A 40 4.75 -7.27 7.23
CA LYS A 40 4.02 -7.89 8.35
C LYS A 40 3.91 -6.95 9.55
N ASN A 41 4.95 -6.16 9.79
CA ASN A 41 5.05 -5.24 10.92
C ASN A 41 4.49 -3.83 10.63
N VAL A 42 4.10 -3.53 9.38
CA VAL A 42 3.46 -2.27 9.01
C VAL A 42 2.22 -1.99 9.87
N ASP A 43 2.19 -0.80 10.46
CA ASP A 43 1.03 -0.24 11.16
C ASP A 43 0.16 0.56 10.17
N MET A 44 -1.14 0.62 10.44
CA MET A 44 -2.10 1.45 9.73
C MET A 44 -1.84 2.95 9.91
N ASP A 45 -1.11 3.35 10.96
CA ASP A 45 -0.63 4.72 11.15
C ASP A 45 0.37 5.19 10.08
N ILE A 46 0.86 4.29 9.22
CA ILE A 46 1.77 4.64 8.11
C ILE A 46 1.17 5.67 7.13
N VAL A 47 -0.16 5.73 7.01
CA VAL A 47 -0.82 6.78 6.20
C VAL A 47 -0.54 8.17 6.76
N ARG A 48 -0.48 8.28 8.09
CA ARG A 48 -0.15 9.51 8.79
C ARG A 48 1.34 9.80 8.73
N GLU A 49 2.18 8.79 8.91
CA GLU A 49 3.64 8.93 8.86
C GLU A 49 4.13 9.35 7.47
N LEU A 50 3.50 8.84 6.41
CA LEU A 50 3.80 9.23 5.02
C LEU A 50 3.23 10.61 4.65
N GLY A 51 2.58 11.33 5.56
CA GLY A 51 1.94 12.62 5.29
C GLY A 51 0.76 12.53 4.32
N LEU A 52 0.29 11.31 4.03
CA LEU A 52 -0.76 11.08 3.04
C LEU A 52 -2.12 11.60 3.54
N THR A 53 -2.35 11.62 4.85
CA THR A 53 -3.58 12.12 5.46
C THR A 53 -3.92 13.56 5.05
N GLU A 54 -2.91 14.40 4.77
CA GLU A 54 -3.09 15.82 4.40
C GLU A 54 -3.48 16.03 2.93
N VAL A 55 -3.09 15.09 2.05
CA VAL A 55 -3.33 15.18 0.60
C VAL A 55 -4.56 14.39 0.16
N ILE A 56 -5.18 13.64 1.06
CA ILE A 56 -6.31 12.75 0.79
C ILE A 56 -7.57 13.25 1.47
N THR A 57 -8.66 13.39 0.71
CA THR A 57 -9.99 13.70 1.29
C THR A 57 -10.50 12.54 2.17
N PRO A 58 -11.37 12.78 3.16
CA PRO A 58 -11.91 11.73 4.01
C PRO A 58 -12.48 10.52 3.23
N ASN A 59 -13.17 10.77 2.11
CA ASN A 59 -13.72 9.72 1.24
C ASN A 59 -12.67 8.85 0.54
N ARG A 60 -11.43 9.32 0.42
CA ARG A 60 -10.33 8.60 -0.26
C ARG A 60 -9.38 7.91 0.73
N GLN A 61 -9.39 8.31 2.01
CA GLN A 61 -8.59 7.67 3.06
C GLN A 61 -8.99 6.20 3.26
N SER A 62 -10.29 5.90 3.21
CA SER A 62 -10.82 4.54 3.33
C SER A 62 -10.25 3.59 2.27
N GLY A 63 -10.09 4.07 1.04
CA GLY A 63 -9.48 3.31 -0.06
C GLY A 63 -8.01 3.00 0.20
N VAL A 64 -7.24 3.99 0.67
CA VAL A 64 -5.82 3.82 1.01
C VAL A 64 -5.64 2.82 2.15
N ILE A 65 -6.40 2.98 3.24
CA ILE A 65 -6.37 2.07 4.38
C ILE A 65 -6.71 0.64 3.94
N GLY A 66 -7.72 0.48 3.07
CA GLY A 66 -8.08 -0.81 2.50
C GLY A 66 -6.96 -1.47 1.70
N MET A 67 -6.21 -0.68 0.91
CA MET A 67 -5.05 -1.19 0.15
C MET A 67 -3.93 -1.64 1.07
N ILE A 68 -3.58 -0.85 2.09
CA ILE A 68 -2.53 -1.18 3.07
C ILE A 68 -2.91 -2.46 3.83
N LYS A 69 -4.17 -2.57 4.25
CA LYS A 69 -4.69 -3.80 4.88
C LYS A 69 -4.49 -5.02 3.97
N LYS A 70 -4.82 -4.89 2.68
CA LYS A 70 -4.68 -5.95 1.69
C LYS A 70 -3.21 -6.35 1.48
N ILE A 71 -2.31 -5.37 1.43
CA ILE A 71 -0.85 -5.59 1.34
C ILE A 71 -0.36 -6.38 2.56
N LYS A 72 -0.75 -5.97 3.77
CA LYS A 72 -0.41 -6.69 5.00
C LYS A 72 -0.98 -8.12 5.02
N GLU A 73 -2.21 -8.31 4.54
CA GLU A 73 -2.80 -9.65 4.38
C GLU A 73 -2.02 -10.52 3.39
N TYR A 74 -1.47 -9.97 2.31
CA TYR A 74 -0.58 -10.71 1.40
C TYR A 74 0.73 -11.08 2.09
N ALA A 75 1.33 -10.16 2.85
CA ALA A 75 2.58 -10.41 3.57
C ALA A 75 2.43 -11.49 4.66
N LEU A 76 1.31 -11.49 5.40
CA LEU A 76 1.02 -12.50 6.42
C LEU A 76 0.83 -13.91 5.84
N LYS A 77 0.52 -14.03 4.55
CA LYS A 77 0.32 -15.31 3.85
C LYS A 77 1.56 -15.80 3.09
N ALA A 78 2.64 -15.02 3.05
CA ALA A 78 3.84 -15.27 2.25
C ALA A 78 5.05 -15.73 3.08
#